data_AF-A0A948Q0C1-F1
#
_entry.id   AF-A0A948Q0C1-F1
#
_cell.length_a   1.000
_cell.length_b   1.000
_cell.length_c   1.000
_cell.angle_alpha   90.00
_cell.angle_beta   90.00
_cell.angle_gamma   90.00
#
_symmetry.space_group_name_H-M   'P 1'
#
loop_
_entity.id
_entity.type
_entity.pdbx_description
1 polymer ?
#
loop_
_entity_poly.entity_id
_entity_poly.type
_entity_poly.pdbx_seq_one_letter_code
_entity_poly.pdbx_strand_id
1 'polypeptide(L)'
;MKETKEKQIGCEKTCGNLEVPTDEEVAALSALREIKNRVRELKKRRSELSSHKGAGKAEDLSAMEREMAELKMRWEKWEKRRKQAARERMILLGHEDPS
;
A
#
# COMPACT_ATOMS: atom_id res chain seq x y z
N MET A 1 4.93 -27.07 9.22
CA MET A 1 4.82 -26.05 8.16
C MET A 1 3.49 -26.32 7.45
N LYS A 2 2.54 -25.39 7.48
CA LYS A 2 1.23 -25.60 6.83
C LYS A 2 1.22 -24.76 5.55
N GLU A 3 1.44 -25.43 4.43
CA GLU A 3 1.18 -24.91 3.09
C GLU A 3 -0.30 -24.57 2.97
N THR A 4 -0.60 -23.27 2.89
CA THR A 4 -1.90 -22.79 2.43
C THR A 4 -1.94 -22.89 0.91
N LYS A 5 -2.54 -23.98 0.40
CA LYS A 5 -2.90 -24.12 -1.02
C LYS A 5 -3.93 -23.04 -1.37
N GLU A 6 -3.49 -22.03 -2.12
CA GLU A 6 -4.37 -21.05 -2.74
C GLU A 6 -5.21 -21.78 -3.80
N LYS A 7 -6.52 -21.87 -3.53
CA LYS A 7 -7.48 -22.48 -4.43
C LYS A 7 -7.75 -21.49 -5.55
N GLN A 8 -7.05 -21.62 -6.68
CA GLN A 8 -7.38 -20.93 -7.92
C GLN A 8 -8.79 -21.35 -8.34
N ILE A 9 -9.76 -20.46 -8.15
CA ILE A 9 -11.10 -20.58 -8.72
C ILE A 9 -10.97 -19.98 -10.13
N GLY A 10 -10.61 -20.83 -11.09
CA GLY A 10 -10.59 -20.46 -12.51
C GLY A 10 -12.01 -20.39 -13.06
N CYS A 11 -12.35 -19.26 -13.69
CA CYS A 11 -13.59 -19.13 -14.47
C CYS A 11 -13.45 -19.95 -15.76
N GLU A 12 -14.34 -20.92 -15.96
CA GLU A 12 -14.33 -21.91 -17.06
C GLU A 12 -14.66 -21.30 -18.45
N LYS A 13 -14.82 -19.97 -18.54
CA LYS A 13 -15.11 -19.24 -19.78
C LYS A 13 -14.04 -18.20 -20.07
N THR A 14 -13.02 -18.57 -20.85
CA THR A 14 -12.13 -17.64 -21.59
C THR A 14 -11.66 -16.39 -20.85
N CYS A 15 -11.41 -16.47 -19.54
CA CYS A 15 -10.62 -15.46 -18.86
C CYS A 15 -9.16 -15.74 -19.25
N GLY A 16 -8.69 -15.12 -20.33
CA GLY A 16 -7.31 -15.22 -20.79
C GLY A 16 -6.34 -14.95 -19.64
N ASN A 17 -5.16 -15.58 -19.69
CA ASN A 17 -4.11 -15.66 -18.65
C ASN A 17 -3.69 -14.30 -18.03
N LEU A 18 -4.59 -13.63 -17.35
CA LEU A 18 -4.36 -12.41 -16.60
C LEU A 18 -3.94 -12.82 -15.20
N GLU A 19 -2.71 -12.46 -14.83
CA GLU A 19 -2.23 -12.68 -13.48
C GLU A 19 -3.06 -11.87 -12.47
N VAL A 20 -3.44 -12.53 -11.38
CA VAL A 20 -4.25 -11.95 -10.31
C VAL A 20 -3.48 -12.14 -8.99
N PRO A 21 -3.04 -11.07 -8.31
CA PRO A 21 -3.10 -9.65 -8.71
C PRO A 21 -2.21 -9.34 -9.94
N THR A 22 -2.54 -8.28 -10.67
CA THR A 22 -1.71 -7.82 -11.79
C THR A 22 -0.39 -7.23 -11.30
N ASP A 23 0.61 -7.12 -12.18
CA ASP A 23 1.88 -6.45 -11.89
C ASP A 23 1.70 -5.05 -11.29
N GLU A 24 0.71 -4.29 -11.78
CA GLU A 24 0.40 -2.97 -11.25
C GLU A 24 -0.14 -3.01 -9.83
N GLU A 25 -1.01 -3.98 -9.52
CA GLU A 25 -1.50 -4.19 -8.17
C GLU A 25 -0.37 -4.61 -7.22
N VAL A 26 0.54 -5.49 -7.67
CA VAL A 26 1.71 -5.92 -6.90
C VAL A 26 2.63 -4.73 -6.63
N ALA A 27 2.90 -3.88 -7.62
CA ALA A 27 3.71 -2.68 -7.46
C ALA A 27 3.06 -1.71 -6.46
N ALA A 28 1.75 -1.48 -6.55
CA ALA A 28 1.03 -0.60 -5.63
C ALA A 28 1.00 -1.17 -4.19
N LEU A 29 0.77 -2.46 -4.03
CA LEU A 29 0.80 -3.14 -2.72
C LEU A 29 2.20 -3.06 -2.08
N SER A 30 3.25 -3.23 -2.88
CA SER A 30 4.64 -3.13 -2.40
C SER A 30 4.95 -1.73 -1.90
N ALA A 31 4.61 -0.70 -2.67
CA ALA A 31 4.78 0.70 -2.24
C ALA A 31 3.97 1.04 -0.97
N LEU A 32 2.74 0.54 -0.85
CA LEU A 32 1.92 0.71 0.36
C LEU A 32 2.58 0.04 1.58
N ARG A 33 3.17 -1.15 1.41
CA ARG A 33 3.91 -1.84 2.50
C ARG A 33 5.12 -1.03 2.96
N GLU A 34 5.89 -0.47 2.03
CA GLU A 34 7.03 0.40 2.34
C GLU A 34 6.60 1.64 3.13
N ILE A 35 5.56 2.34 2.65
CA ILE A 35 5.01 3.51 3.35
C ILE A 35 4.54 3.14 4.76
N LYS A 36 3.84 2.02 4.92
CA LYS A 36 3.38 1.53 6.22
C LYS A 36 4.54 1.26 7.17
N ASN A 37 5.61 0.64 6.68
CA ASN A 37 6.81 0.38 7.47
C ASN A 37 7.45 1.70 7.90
N ARG A 38 7.60 2.66 6.99
CA ARG A 38 8.16 3.97 7.31
C ARG A 38 7.34 4.74 8.35
N VAL A 39 6.01 4.73 8.23
CA VAL A 39 5.11 5.33 9.23
C VAL A 39 5.27 4.66 10.60
N ARG A 40 5.46 3.33 10.66
CA ARG A 40 5.72 2.62 11.93
C ARG A 40 7.03 3.07 12.56
N GLU A 41 8.10 3.20 11.77
CA GLU A 41 9.38 3.71 12.25
C GLU A 41 9.26 5.13 12.81
N LEU A 42 8.60 6.03 12.07
CA LEU A 42 8.39 7.42 12.50
C LEU A 42 7.58 7.49 13.80
N LYS A 43 6.50 6.69 13.91
CA LYS A 43 5.72 6.62 15.15
C LYS A 43 6.53 6.11 16.33
N LYS A 44 7.38 5.10 16.11
CA LYS A 44 8.30 4.57 17.13
C LYS A 44 9.28 5.65 17.59
N ARG A 45 9.98 6.29 16.65
CA ARG A 45 10.94 7.38 16.94
C ARG A 45 10.28 8.54 17.66
N ARG A 46 9.07 8.94 17.25
CA ARG A 46 8.30 10.00 17.91
C ARG A 46 7.95 9.65 19.36
N SER A 47 7.60 8.39 19.61
CA SER A 47 7.36 7.90 20.98
C SER A 47 8.62 7.97 21.83
N GLU A 48 9.78 7.58 21.30
CA GLU A 48 11.08 7.64 21.98
C GLU A 48 11.49 9.09 22.29
N LEU A 49 11.36 10.00 21.31
CA LEU A 49 11.62 11.43 21.47
C LEU A 49 10.69 12.09 22.48
N SER A 50 9.42 11.66 22.56
CA SER A 50 8.47 12.17 23.55
C SER A 50 8.98 11.99 24.98
N SER A 51 9.66 10.87 25.25
CA SER A 51 10.21 10.52 26.56
C SER A 51 11.55 11.19 26.90
N HIS A 52 12.24 11.82 25.94
CA HIS A 52 13.50 12.54 26.19
C HIS A 52 13.28 14.07 26.26
N LYS A 53 14.02 14.73 27.17
CA LYS A 53 14.17 16.19 27.21
C LYS A 53 15.53 16.52 26.60
N GLY A 54 15.54 17.16 25.43
CA GLY A 54 16.75 17.57 24.73
C GLY A 54 16.50 18.80 23.87
N ALA A 55 17.51 19.66 23.74
CA ALA A 55 17.51 20.74 22.76
C ALA A 55 17.46 20.12 21.35
N GLY A 56 16.59 20.62 20.47
CA GLY A 56 16.37 20.07 19.11
C GLY A 56 15.08 19.25 18.94
N LYS A 57 14.44 18.83 20.04
CA LYS A 57 13.20 18.01 19.99
C LYS A 57 12.08 18.62 19.15
N ALA A 58 11.88 19.94 19.22
CA ALA A 58 10.81 20.60 18.47
C ALA A 58 11.05 20.56 16.96
N GLU A 59 12.30 20.71 16.52
CA GLU A 59 12.68 20.65 15.12
C GLU A 59 12.57 19.21 14.59
N ASP A 60 13.06 18.23 15.34
CA ASP A 60 12.92 16.81 15.00
C ASP A 60 11.46 16.38 14.88
N LEU A 61 10.59 16.83 15.81
CA LEU A 61 9.17 16.55 15.75
C LEU A 61 8.51 17.18 14.52
N SER A 62 8.86 18.43 14.20
CA SER A 62 8.34 19.12 13.01
C SER A 62 8.77 18.42 11.72
N ALA A 63 10.03 17.97 11.61
CA ALA A 63 10.52 17.20 10.49
C ALA A 63 9.76 15.86 10.33
N MET A 64 9.52 15.14 11.44
CA MET A 64 8.74 13.90 11.43
C MET A 64 7.27 14.12 11.04
N GLU A 65 6.66 15.24 11.43
CA GLU A 65 5.30 15.59 11.04
C GLU A 65 5.19 15.90 9.55
N ARG A 66 6.15 16.63 8.99
CA ARG A 66 6.24 16.87 7.54
C ARG A 66 6.39 15.56 6.78
N GLU A 67 7.28 14.68 7.20
CA GLU A 67 7.46 13.38 6.56
C GLU A 67 6.19 12.52 6.65
N MET A 68 5.48 12.53 7.78
CA MET A 68 4.19 11.86 7.94
C MET A 68 3.13 12.41 6.98
N ALA A 69 3.09 13.73 6.74
CA ALA A 69 2.17 14.35 5.79
C ALA A 69 2.48 13.91 4.35
N GLU A 70 3.75 13.91 3.96
CA GLU A 70 4.19 13.44 2.65
C GLU A 70 3.86 11.96 2.43
N LEU A 71 4.11 11.11 3.44
CA LEU A 71 3.77 9.69 3.40
C LEU A 71 2.25 9.46 3.27
N LYS A 72 1.44 10.30 3.91
CA LYS A 72 -0.03 10.25 3.75
C LYS A 72 -0.46 10.59 2.33
N MET A 73 0.11 11.63 1.72
CA MET A 73 -0.18 11.96 0.32
C MET A 73 0.25 10.83 -0.64
N ARG A 74 1.43 10.25 -0.41
CA ARG A 74 1.91 9.09 -1.19
C ARG A 74 1.01 7.88 -1.02
N TRP A 75 0.55 7.61 0.22
CA TRP A 75 -0.38 6.53 0.51
C TRP A 75 -1.66 6.67 -0.30
N GLU A 76 -2.29 7.86 -0.28
CA GLU A 76 -3.52 8.12 -1.02
C GLU A 76 -3.34 7.93 -2.53
N LYS A 77 -2.20 8.35 -3.09
CA LYS A 77 -1.87 8.14 -4.51
C LYS A 77 -1.77 6.65 -4.85
N TRP A 78 -1.04 5.88 -4.05
CA TRP A 78 -0.87 4.44 -4.30
C TRP A 78 -2.16 3.65 -4.06
N GLU A 79 -2.98 4.07 -3.10
CA GLU A 79 -4.27 3.45 -2.84
C GLU A 79 -5.26 3.69 -3.99
N LYS A 80 -5.26 4.89 -4.59
CA LYS A 80 -6.00 5.16 -5.82
C LYS A 80 -5.51 4.28 -6.97
N ARG A 81 -4.19 4.19 -7.18
CA ARG A 81 -3.59 3.37 -8.25
C ARG A 81 -3.91 1.88 -8.07
N ARG A 82 -3.84 1.35 -6.84
CA ARG A 82 -4.22 -0.03 -6.51
C ARG A 82 -5.68 -0.30 -6.87
N LYS A 83 -6.59 0.61 -6.51
CA LYS A 83 -8.03 0.47 -6.82
C LYS A 83 -8.28 0.52 -8.32
N GLN A 84 -7.59 1.41 -9.04
CA GLN A 84 -7.68 1.51 -10.49
C GLN A 84 -7.19 0.22 -11.17
N ALA A 85 -6.01 -0.28 -10.80
CA ALA A 85 -5.46 -1.52 -11.36
C ALA A 85 -6.37 -2.74 -11.08
N ALA A 86 -6.95 -2.81 -9.86
CA ALA A 86 -7.94 -3.82 -9.53
C ALA A 86 -9.21 -3.69 -10.39
N ARG A 87 -9.69 -2.47 -10.63
CA ARG A 87 -10.86 -2.19 -11.49
C ARG A 87 -10.59 -2.60 -12.93
N GLU A 88 -9.45 -2.22 -13.49
CA GLU A 88 -9.04 -2.57 -14.86
C GLU A 88 -8.99 -4.09 -15.03
N ARG A 89 -8.45 -4.82 -14.05
CA ARG A 89 -8.52 -6.29 -14.03
C ARG A 89 -9.96 -6.79 -14.04
N MET A 90 -10.85 -6.22 -13.23
CA MET A 90 -12.26 -6.64 -13.21
C MET A 90 -12.95 -6.41 -14.56
N ILE A 91 -12.65 -5.31 -15.25
CA ILE A 91 -13.15 -5.04 -16.60
C ILE A 91 -12.63 -6.08 -17.59
N LEU A 92 -11.33 -6.35 -17.57
CA LEU A 92 -10.71 -7.33 -18.48
C LEU A 92 -11.24 -8.76 -18.27
N LEU A 93 -11.59 -9.11 -17.03
CA LEU A 93 -12.22 -10.39 -16.71
C LEU A 93 -13.73 -10.41 -17.01
N GLY A 94 -14.32 -9.31 -17.49
CA GLY A 94 -15.74 -9.18 -17.78
C GLY A 94 -16.62 -9.13 -16.52
N HIS A 95 -16.05 -8.78 -15.37
CA HIS A 95 -16.75 -8.65 -14.10
C HIS A 95 -17.24 -7.22 -13.80
N GLU A 96 -16.78 -6.24 -14.57
CA GLU A 96 -17.19 -4.84 -14.45
C GLU A 96 -17.28 -4.18 -15.84
N ASP A 97 -18.22 -3.24 -16.01
CA ASP A 97 -18.39 -2.51 -17.27
C ASP A 97 -17.39 -1.33 -17.39
N PRO A 98 -16.85 -1.07 -18.60
CA PRO A 98 -16.08 0.13 -18.88
C PRO A 98 -17.03 1.35 -18.97
N SER A 99 -17.23 2.06 -17.86
CA SER A 99 -17.87 3.40 -17.83
C SER A 99 -17.05 4.47 -18.54
#